data_AF-R6D7T2-F1
#
_entry.id   AF-R6D7T2-F1
#
_cell.length_a   1.000
_cell.length_b   1.000
_cell.length_c   1.000
_cell.angle_alpha   90.00
_cell.angle_beta   90.00
_cell.angle_gamma   90.00
#
_symmetry.space_group_name_H-M   'P 1'
#
loop_
_entity.id
_entity.type
_entity.pdbx_description
1 polymer ?
#
loop_
_entity_poly.entity_id
_entity_poly.type
_entity_poly.pdbx_seq_one_letter_code
_entity_poly.pdbx_strand_id
1 'polypeptide(L)'
;MKALNYILISACLLAGTSSCTDEWDSHYTQKEPVINNVDVEIVDEPTSVYLQNEASYTTMYGLFEKAGIFQTLDEKKTLYTMMVVKNENATRSLTKEGEEEDAEDIFLAKAHITDAAISPSNLKEGQLLLMWNGKYVEVTTQDALTGQERIAFNGAVVKKVIKTSDAYIYELEDYINTPKSLMEVLEGLGDDYSIFKEMVMARVDRVFDKSASTPIGIDPTGNTVYDSVFTFKSSYFEAKKMNLYTENMKATMFIPSNTLVENALADAKKRLRDWNLERADSILNNWIFQSAFYKEEYKKEDFGNPAKPDLISIFNQQWRTTINKVDLDNPIKMSNGTAYYVTSLKIPTNAVLLWRIKEFFAPSWDAPMTDSEKAAYYNIYPHPETPGQYLNDNNVLCTGTKLYLTGPNQPNSNWPAIYYSALRFQLIDTTQKGVLEFKCFKMEEHVDGSHTLTPYTLPPGEYYFHWGSYGKYSRVNATFYVNDMKIRDVSATELYSINWDRGGGGYNEIYNTVSNYDRDGAEIGVVTIGGDKPVELTIKIEFTMGVNQNLSPFHWCFRPTENCY
;
A
#
# COMPACT_ATOMS: atom_id res chain seq x y z
N MET A 1 23.68 0.83 -66.56
CA MET A 1 25.14 0.61 -66.67
C MET A 1 25.64 0.39 -65.24
N LYS A 2 26.37 -0.68 -64.88
CA LYS A 2 27.75 -1.05 -65.27
C LYS A 2 28.73 0.10 -65.03
N ALA A 3 29.82 -0.02 -64.27
CA ALA A 3 30.41 -1.13 -63.49
C ALA A 3 31.03 -0.54 -62.17
N LEU A 4 31.32 -1.23 -61.07
CA LEU A 4 31.76 -2.61 -60.78
C LEU A 4 33.26 -2.87 -61.07
N ASN A 5 34.05 -2.98 -59.98
CA ASN A 5 35.32 -3.74 -59.83
C ASN A 5 35.42 -4.10 -58.32
N TYR A 6 35.64 -5.33 -57.84
CA TYR A 6 36.65 -6.38 -58.13
C TYR A 6 38.03 -6.10 -57.48
N ILE A 7 38.78 -7.03 -56.87
CA ILE A 7 38.72 -8.52 -56.61
C ILE A 7 39.69 -8.81 -55.41
N LEU A 8 39.80 -9.90 -54.61
CA LEU A 8 39.48 -11.36 -54.54
C LEU A 8 38.61 -11.68 -53.26
N ILE A 9 38.23 -12.89 -52.77
CA ILE A 9 38.65 -14.32 -52.85
C ILE A 9 39.92 -14.64 -51.99
N SER A 10 40.08 -15.76 -51.24
CA SER A 10 39.34 -17.04 -51.02
C SER A 10 39.23 -17.33 -49.50
N ALA A 11 38.27 -18.02 -48.88
CA ALA A 11 37.25 -19.02 -49.25
C ALA A 11 37.70 -20.51 -49.25
N CYS A 12 37.16 -21.28 -48.28
CA CYS A 12 36.84 -22.73 -48.25
C CYS A 12 35.72 -22.88 -47.19
N LEU A 13 34.43 -23.13 -47.51
CA LEU A 13 33.78 -24.35 -48.03
C LEU A 13 33.76 -25.48 -46.96
N LEU A 14 32.66 -26.20 -46.64
CA LEU A 14 31.22 -26.20 -46.97
C LEU A 14 30.47 -26.96 -45.82
N ALA A 15 29.15 -26.93 -45.59
CA ALA A 15 27.98 -26.28 -46.22
C ALA A 15 27.14 -25.57 -45.11
N GLY A 16 25.79 -25.45 -45.07
CA GLY A 16 24.67 -25.80 -45.95
C GLY A 16 23.39 -25.04 -45.52
N THR A 17 22.38 -24.93 -46.40
CA THR A 17 21.43 -23.78 -46.38
C THR A 17 20.13 -23.92 -45.57
N SER A 18 19.93 -22.97 -44.65
CA SER A 18 18.70 -22.20 -44.35
C SER A 18 17.34 -22.88 -44.07
N SER A 19 16.83 -22.67 -42.85
CA SER A 19 15.43 -22.29 -42.57
C SER A 19 15.37 -21.55 -41.22
N CYS A 20 14.29 -20.80 -40.94
CA CYS A 20 14.08 -20.14 -39.64
C CYS A 20 13.37 -21.07 -38.64
N THR A 21 13.84 -21.14 -37.39
CA THR A 21 13.07 -21.47 -36.16
C THR A 21 13.84 -21.05 -34.91
N ASP A 22 13.16 -20.33 -34.01
CA ASP A 22 13.23 -20.38 -32.54
C ASP A 22 14.54 -20.82 -31.84
N GLU A 23 15.35 -19.85 -31.38
CA GLU A 23 16.43 -20.09 -30.40
C GLU A 23 15.89 -20.14 -28.94
N TRP A 24 15.02 -21.11 -28.64
CA TRP A 24 14.65 -21.48 -27.26
C TRP A 24 15.52 -22.68 -26.84
N ASP A 25 16.85 -22.52 -26.76
CA ASP A 25 17.74 -23.68 -26.53
C ASP A 25 19.09 -23.37 -25.83
N SER A 26 19.14 -22.31 -25.00
CA SER A 26 20.38 -21.84 -24.36
C SER A 26 20.40 -21.91 -22.82
N HIS A 27 19.36 -22.46 -22.18
CA HIS A 27 19.30 -22.62 -20.72
C HIS A 27 19.11 -24.06 -20.20
N TYR A 28 18.96 -25.05 -21.07
CA TYR A 28 18.91 -26.47 -20.69
C TYR A 28 20.32 -27.06 -20.45
N THR A 29 21.02 -26.56 -19.43
CA THR A 29 22.21 -27.25 -18.88
C THR A 29 22.46 -26.97 -17.40
N GLN A 30 21.41 -26.68 -16.62
CA GLN A 30 21.47 -27.00 -15.19
C GLN A 30 21.57 -28.53 -15.06
N LYS A 31 22.64 -29.02 -14.43
CA LYS A 31 22.69 -30.41 -13.98
C LYS A 31 21.57 -30.61 -12.96
N GLU A 32 20.78 -31.66 -13.14
CA GLU A 32 19.84 -32.09 -12.10
C GLU A 32 20.64 -32.44 -10.83
N PRO A 33 20.27 -31.91 -9.65
CA PRO A 33 20.85 -32.34 -8.39
C PRO A 33 20.34 -33.76 -8.11
N VAL A 34 21.19 -34.76 -8.35
CA VAL A 34 20.88 -36.15 -8.06
C VAL A 34 20.90 -36.33 -6.53
N ILE A 35 19.73 -36.25 -5.89
CA ILE A 35 19.55 -36.48 -4.45
C ILE A 35 19.82 -37.97 -4.17
N ASN A 36 21.08 -38.30 -3.94
CA ASN A 36 21.62 -39.66 -4.07
C ASN A 36 21.53 -40.49 -2.76
N ASN A 37 20.80 -39.97 -1.76
CA ASN A 37 20.92 -40.36 -0.34
C ASN A 37 19.59 -40.82 0.30
N VAL A 38 18.59 -41.22 -0.51
CA VAL A 38 17.33 -41.76 -0.01
C VAL A 38 17.07 -43.12 -0.64
N ASP A 39 17.29 -44.18 0.13
CA ASP A 39 16.94 -45.55 -0.28
C ASP A 39 15.41 -45.64 -0.49
N VAL A 40 15.00 -45.95 -1.72
CA VAL A 40 13.60 -46.17 -2.08
C VAL A 40 13.29 -47.65 -1.95
N GLU A 41 12.54 -48.01 -0.90
CA GLU A 41 11.95 -49.35 -0.79
C GLU A 41 10.85 -49.53 -1.85
N ILE A 42 10.73 -50.71 -2.44
CA ILE A 42 9.69 -51.03 -3.43
C ILE A 42 8.83 -52.16 -2.86
N VAL A 43 7.52 -51.91 -2.78
CA VAL A 43 6.53 -52.86 -2.26
C VAL A 43 5.46 -53.09 -3.34
N ASP A 44 5.24 -54.36 -3.70
CA ASP A 44 4.34 -54.77 -4.80
C ASP A 44 2.89 -54.95 -4.32
N GLU A 45 2.37 -53.95 -3.59
CA GLU A 45 0.98 -53.91 -3.11
C GLU A 45 0.43 -52.46 -3.10
N PRO A 46 -0.91 -52.27 -2.97
CA PRO A 46 -1.50 -50.93 -2.82
C PRO A 46 -1.21 -50.32 -1.45
N THR A 47 -1.06 -49.00 -1.41
CA THR A 47 -0.74 -48.21 -0.20
C THR A 47 -1.70 -48.46 0.96
N SER A 48 -3.00 -48.62 0.70
CA SER A 48 -3.99 -48.92 1.73
C SER A 48 -3.75 -50.28 2.39
N VAL A 49 -3.27 -51.28 1.65
CA VAL A 49 -2.95 -52.62 2.15
C VAL A 49 -1.61 -52.59 2.92
N TYR A 50 -0.59 -51.94 2.35
CA TYR A 50 0.71 -51.75 3.00
C TYR A 50 0.59 -51.05 4.36
N LEU A 51 -0.11 -49.91 4.42
CA LEU A 51 -0.28 -49.14 5.67
C LEU A 51 -1.20 -49.82 6.69
N GLN A 52 -2.08 -50.74 6.26
CA GLN A 52 -2.89 -51.57 7.16
C GLN A 52 -2.05 -52.70 7.80
N ASN A 53 -1.08 -53.25 7.05
CA ASN A 53 -0.24 -54.35 7.48
C ASN A 53 1.00 -53.91 8.29
N GLU A 54 1.56 -52.73 8.00
CA GLU A 54 2.75 -52.20 8.67
C GLU A 54 2.41 -51.61 10.05
N ALA A 55 2.79 -52.35 11.10
CA ALA A 55 2.53 -52.01 12.50
C ALA A 55 3.11 -50.65 12.94
N SER A 56 4.09 -50.10 12.20
CA SER A 56 4.70 -48.79 12.45
C SER A 56 3.79 -47.60 12.08
N TYR A 57 2.74 -47.80 11.28
CA TYR A 57 1.92 -46.72 10.69
C TYR A 57 0.43 -46.76 11.07
N THR A 58 0.00 -47.63 11.98
CA THR A 58 -1.42 -47.83 12.29
C THR A 58 -2.16 -46.56 12.74
N THR A 59 -1.48 -45.59 13.35
CA THR A 59 -2.05 -44.26 13.67
C THR A 59 -2.34 -43.45 12.41
N MET A 60 -1.44 -43.42 11.43
CA MET A 60 -1.66 -42.76 10.14
C MET A 60 -2.73 -43.47 9.31
N TYR A 61 -2.74 -44.81 9.32
CA TYR A 61 -3.78 -45.59 8.65
C TYR A 61 -5.17 -45.23 9.18
N GLY A 62 -5.36 -45.25 10.51
CA GLY A 62 -6.63 -44.89 11.15
C GLY A 62 -7.05 -43.44 10.88
N LEU A 63 -6.09 -42.50 10.83
CA LEU A 63 -6.32 -41.11 10.47
C LEU A 63 -6.83 -40.96 9.01
N PHE A 64 -6.21 -41.67 8.06
CA PHE A 64 -6.64 -41.67 6.66
C PHE A 64 -7.96 -42.40 6.42
N GLU A 65 -8.23 -43.48 7.17
CA GLU A 65 -9.50 -44.21 7.14
C GLU A 65 -10.64 -43.34 7.68
N LYS A 66 -10.47 -42.74 8.87
CA LYS A 66 -11.43 -41.77 9.48
C LYS A 66 -11.74 -40.60 8.55
N ALA A 67 -10.74 -40.10 7.82
CA ALA A 67 -10.88 -38.99 6.89
C ALA A 67 -11.35 -39.37 5.46
N GLY A 68 -11.68 -40.64 5.21
CA GLY A 68 -12.22 -41.09 3.91
C GLY A 68 -11.22 -41.06 2.74
N ILE A 69 -9.92 -40.97 3.03
CA ILE A 69 -8.87 -40.74 2.02
C ILE A 69 -8.78 -41.93 1.06
N PHE A 70 -8.76 -43.16 1.58
CA PHE A 70 -8.65 -44.37 0.75
C PHE A 70 -9.85 -44.57 -0.19
N GLN A 71 -11.07 -44.20 0.22
CA GLN A 71 -12.24 -44.21 -0.68
C GLN A 71 -12.05 -43.19 -1.82
N THR A 72 -11.66 -41.97 -1.48
CA THR A 72 -11.43 -40.90 -2.47
C THR A 72 -10.34 -41.29 -3.49
N LEU A 73 -9.36 -42.11 -3.08
CA LEU A 73 -8.29 -42.61 -3.95
C LEU A 73 -8.75 -43.73 -4.91
N ASP A 74 -9.53 -44.72 -4.44
CA ASP A 74 -10.13 -45.71 -5.35
C ASP A 74 -11.15 -45.07 -6.29
N GLU A 75 -11.81 -43.97 -5.92
CA GLU A 75 -12.64 -43.22 -6.87
C GLU A 75 -11.80 -42.51 -7.95
N LYS A 76 -10.63 -41.94 -7.60
CA LYS A 76 -9.74 -41.21 -8.53
C LYS A 76 -8.94 -42.09 -9.49
N LYS A 77 -8.41 -43.23 -9.02
CA LYS A 77 -7.54 -44.17 -9.79
C LYS A 77 -6.31 -43.54 -10.45
N THR A 78 -5.75 -42.50 -9.83
CA THR A 78 -4.52 -41.82 -10.24
C THR A 78 -3.38 -42.14 -9.26
N LEU A 79 -2.13 -42.14 -9.75
CA LEU A 79 -0.96 -42.17 -8.85
C LEU A 79 -0.90 -40.88 -8.01
N TYR A 80 -0.40 -40.96 -6.77
CA TYR A 80 -0.35 -39.85 -5.82
C TYR A 80 0.94 -39.85 -4.98
N THR A 81 1.09 -38.83 -4.12
CA THR A 81 2.11 -38.81 -3.06
C THR A 81 1.43 -38.70 -1.70
N MET A 82 1.89 -39.51 -0.75
CA MET A 82 1.41 -39.55 0.63
C MET A 82 2.58 -39.39 1.60
N MET A 83 2.34 -38.76 2.74
CA MET A 83 3.34 -38.59 3.80
C MET A 83 2.86 -39.27 5.08
N VAL A 84 3.73 -40.01 5.76
CA VAL A 84 3.36 -40.82 6.94
C VAL A 84 4.32 -40.60 8.09
N VAL A 85 3.79 -40.45 9.29
CA VAL A 85 4.56 -40.37 10.54
C VAL A 85 4.50 -41.73 11.22
N LYS A 86 5.61 -42.21 11.79
CA LYS A 86 5.60 -43.44 12.61
C LYS A 86 4.83 -43.22 13.90
N ASN A 87 4.17 -44.26 14.39
CA ASN A 87 3.41 -44.27 15.65
C ASN A 87 4.20 -43.72 16.86
N GLU A 88 5.52 -43.93 16.90
CA GLU A 88 6.41 -43.41 17.96
C GLU A 88 6.61 -41.88 17.94
N ASN A 89 6.52 -41.27 16.75
CA ASN A 89 6.61 -39.82 16.53
C ASN A 89 5.22 -39.16 16.44
N ALA A 90 4.15 -39.95 16.38
CA ALA A 90 2.77 -39.48 16.23
C ALA A 90 2.18 -38.82 17.51
N THR A 91 3.01 -38.17 18.32
CA THR A 91 2.67 -37.61 19.63
C THR A 91 1.83 -36.33 19.50
N ARG A 92 0.51 -36.49 19.51
CA ARG A 92 -0.46 -35.38 19.43
C ARG A 92 -0.91 -34.93 20.83
N SER A 93 -0.94 -33.63 21.06
CA SER A 93 -1.41 -33.05 22.34
C SER A 93 -2.94 -33.02 22.40
N LEU A 94 -3.54 -34.05 22.98
CA LEU A 94 -4.99 -34.15 23.20
C LEU A 94 -5.47 -33.00 24.10
N THR A 95 -6.33 -32.12 23.56
CA THR A 95 -6.88 -30.96 24.29
C THR A 95 -8.37 -30.69 24.07
N LYS A 96 -9.03 -31.45 23.20
CA LYS A 96 -10.46 -31.35 22.87
C LYS A 96 -11.01 -32.73 22.50
N GLU A 97 -12.30 -32.95 22.74
CA GLU A 97 -13.06 -34.12 22.31
C GLU A 97 -14.29 -33.63 21.52
N GLY A 98 -14.66 -34.30 20.41
CA GLY A 98 -15.92 -34.05 19.68
C GLY A 98 -15.76 -33.51 18.25
N GLU A 99 -16.79 -32.82 17.72
CA GLU A 99 -16.85 -32.42 16.29
C GLU A 99 -15.66 -31.53 15.84
N GLU A 100 -15.05 -30.75 16.74
CA GLU A 100 -13.83 -29.99 16.42
C GLU A 100 -12.61 -30.89 16.23
N GLU A 101 -12.51 -32.01 16.97
CA GLU A 101 -11.44 -33.01 16.84
C GLU A 101 -11.56 -33.74 15.49
N ASP A 102 -12.77 -34.13 15.09
CA ASP A 102 -13.03 -34.72 13.76
C ASP A 102 -12.64 -33.78 12.61
N ALA A 103 -12.91 -32.48 12.75
CA ALA A 103 -12.51 -31.47 11.77
C ALA A 103 -10.98 -31.28 11.71
N GLU A 104 -10.30 -31.22 12.86
CA GLU A 104 -8.83 -31.14 12.93
C GLU A 104 -8.17 -32.41 12.37
N ASP A 105 -8.74 -33.60 12.62
CA ASP A 105 -8.29 -34.88 12.06
C ASP A 105 -8.37 -34.90 10.53
N ILE A 106 -9.53 -34.53 9.98
CA ILE A 106 -9.75 -34.49 8.53
C ILE A 106 -8.82 -33.48 7.86
N PHE A 107 -8.56 -32.33 8.51
CA PHE A 107 -7.61 -31.34 8.02
C PHE A 107 -6.16 -31.84 8.06
N LEU A 108 -5.74 -32.51 9.15
CA LEU A 108 -4.41 -33.10 9.31
C LEU A 108 -4.16 -34.24 8.31
N ALA A 109 -5.13 -35.15 8.15
CA ALA A 109 -5.08 -36.21 7.15
C ALA A 109 -4.87 -35.65 5.75
N LYS A 110 -5.63 -34.61 5.39
CA LYS A 110 -5.56 -33.94 4.09
C LYS A 110 -4.31 -33.06 3.91
N ALA A 111 -3.60 -32.71 4.98
CA ALA A 111 -2.27 -32.08 4.91
C ALA A 111 -1.16 -33.06 4.46
N HIS A 112 -1.41 -34.37 4.55
CA HIS A 112 -0.43 -35.45 4.33
C HIS A 112 -0.60 -36.19 2.98
N ILE A 113 -1.35 -35.62 2.04
CA ILE A 113 -1.58 -36.21 0.72
C ILE A 113 -1.73 -35.15 -0.38
N THR A 114 -1.20 -35.45 -1.58
CA THR A 114 -1.34 -34.64 -2.80
C THR A 114 -1.53 -35.53 -4.03
N ASP A 115 -2.30 -35.05 -5.01
CA ASP A 115 -2.57 -35.74 -6.28
C ASP A 115 -1.35 -35.81 -7.22
N ALA A 116 -0.25 -35.11 -6.89
CA ALA A 116 0.98 -35.19 -7.65
C ALA A 116 1.79 -36.43 -7.23
N ALA A 117 2.01 -37.39 -8.13
CA ALA A 117 2.93 -38.51 -7.92
C ALA A 117 4.38 -38.09 -8.15
N ILE A 118 5.17 -37.95 -7.08
CA ILE A 118 6.52 -37.36 -7.14
C ILE A 118 7.55 -38.32 -6.55
N SER A 119 8.49 -38.77 -7.39
CA SER A 119 9.69 -39.49 -6.95
C SER A 119 10.73 -38.53 -6.35
N PRO A 120 11.61 -38.97 -5.44
CA PRO A 120 12.59 -38.09 -4.78
C PRO A 120 13.49 -37.30 -5.74
N SER A 121 13.84 -37.91 -6.88
CA SER A 121 14.60 -37.29 -7.98
C SER A 121 13.94 -36.06 -8.61
N ASN A 122 12.63 -35.91 -8.46
CA ASN A 122 11.84 -34.89 -9.13
C ASN A 122 11.48 -33.72 -8.20
N LEU A 123 11.79 -33.83 -6.90
CA LEU A 123 11.62 -32.77 -5.91
C LEU A 123 12.68 -31.68 -6.09
N LYS A 124 12.29 -30.42 -5.89
CA LYS A 124 13.16 -29.24 -6.07
C LYS A 124 13.06 -28.30 -4.87
N GLU A 125 14.18 -27.63 -4.57
CA GLU A 125 14.25 -26.58 -3.56
C GLU A 125 13.19 -25.48 -3.83
N GLY A 126 12.40 -25.13 -2.82
CA GLY A 126 11.33 -24.13 -2.92
C GLY A 126 10.11 -24.57 -3.76
N GLN A 127 9.99 -25.85 -4.12
CA GLN A 127 8.80 -26.36 -4.79
C GLN A 127 7.60 -26.34 -3.85
N LEU A 128 6.47 -25.77 -4.30
CA LEU A 128 5.22 -25.78 -3.55
C LEU A 128 4.32 -26.94 -4.01
N LEU A 129 3.91 -27.80 -3.08
CA LEU A 129 2.95 -28.88 -3.31
C LEU A 129 1.58 -28.49 -2.77
N LEU A 130 0.53 -28.56 -3.59
CA LEU A 130 -0.84 -28.35 -3.12
C LEU A 130 -1.35 -29.63 -2.46
N MET A 131 -1.65 -29.56 -1.17
CA MET A 131 -2.18 -30.68 -0.39
C MET A 131 -3.70 -30.69 -0.43
N TRP A 132 -4.33 -31.83 -0.12
CA TRP A 132 -5.79 -31.97 -0.13
C TRP A 132 -6.53 -31.08 0.88
N ASN A 133 -5.84 -30.47 1.85
CA ASN A 133 -6.41 -29.48 2.76
C ASN A 133 -6.41 -28.05 2.16
N GLY A 134 -6.02 -27.91 0.90
CA GLY A 134 -5.96 -26.64 0.16
C GLY A 134 -4.68 -25.84 0.39
N LYS A 135 -3.82 -26.24 1.33
CA LYS A 135 -2.58 -25.51 1.68
C LYS A 135 -1.42 -25.92 0.79
N TYR A 136 -0.49 -24.99 0.59
CA TYR A 136 0.81 -25.30 0.01
C TYR A 136 1.79 -25.79 1.08
N VAL A 137 2.55 -26.81 0.71
CA VAL A 137 3.68 -27.35 1.47
C VAL A 137 4.96 -27.10 0.67
N GLU A 138 5.91 -26.42 1.29
CA GLU A 138 7.20 -26.05 0.72
C GLU A 138 8.19 -27.22 0.87
N VAL A 139 8.77 -27.63 -0.26
CA VAL A 139 9.82 -28.65 -0.34
C VAL A 139 11.17 -27.98 -0.14
N THR A 140 11.92 -28.49 0.81
CA THR A 140 13.35 -28.18 0.98
C THR A 140 14.18 -29.43 0.68
N THR A 141 15.32 -29.24 0.03
CA THR A 141 16.26 -30.30 -0.39
C THR A 141 17.63 -30.16 0.26
N GLN A 142 17.87 -29.05 0.98
CA GLN A 142 19.07 -28.81 1.77
C GLN A 142 18.73 -28.27 3.18
N ASP A 143 19.58 -28.57 4.14
CA ASP A 143 19.49 -28.01 5.48
C ASP A 143 20.01 -26.57 5.54
N ALA A 144 19.17 -25.64 6.00
CA ALA A 144 19.49 -24.21 6.04
C ALA A 144 20.60 -23.80 7.02
N LEU A 145 21.03 -24.67 7.95
CA LEU A 145 22.07 -24.38 8.95
C LEU A 145 23.42 -25.03 8.62
N THR A 146 23.40 -26.21 7.99
CA THR A 146 24.57 -27.06 7.72
C THR A 146 24.89 -27.23 6.23
N GLY A 147 23.95 -26.92 5.34
CA GLY A 147 24.08 -27.13 3.89
C GLY A 147 24.03 -28.60 3.45
N GLN A 148 23.70 -29.53 4.34
CA GLN A 148 23.59 -30.95 4.02
C GLN A 148 22.33 -31.26 3.21
N GLU A 149 22.42 -32.10 2.19
CA GLU A 149 21.26 -32.61 1.44
C GLU A 149 20.29 -33.36 2.38
N ARG A 150 19.04 -32.89 2.46
CA ARG A 150 17.93 -33.55 3.16
C ARG A 150 16.61 -33.15 2.50
N ILE A 151 15.69 -34.09 2.30
CA ILE A 151 14.33 -33.76 1.86
C ILE A 151 13.49 -33.43 3.09
N ALA A 152 12.78 -32.31 3.10
CA ALA A 152 11.81 -31.97 4.15
C ALA A 152 10.62 -31.16 3.62
N PHE A 153 9.44 -31.41 4.20
CA PHE A 153 8.16 -30.83 3.81
C PHE A 153 7.66 -29.86 4.91
N ASN A 154 7.58 -28.56 4.61
CA ASN A 154 7.39 -27.48 5.59
C ASN A 154 8.37 -27.51 6.80
N GLY A 155 9.49 -28.23 6.66
CA GLY A 155 10.52 -28.44 7.69
C GLY A 155 10.59 -29.86 8.26
N ALA A 156 9.53 -30.67 8.16
CA ALA A 156 9.50 -32.05 8.65
C ALA A 156 10.34 -32.96 7.73
N VAL A 157 11.42 -33.56 8.26
CA VAL A 157 12.39 -34.33 7.47
C VAL A 157 11.86 -35.70 7.07
N VAL A 158 12.09 -36.04 5.81
CA VAL A 158 11.94 -37.39 5.26
C VAL A 158 13.01 -38.30 5.83
N LYS A 159 12.62 -39.36 6.53
CA LYS A 159 13.50 -40.42 7.02
C LYS A 159 13.70 -41.55 6.01
N LYS A 160 12.67 -41.86 5.21
CA LYS A 160 12.63 -43.01 4.29
C LYS A 160 11.63 -42.73 3.17
N VAL A 161 11.82 -43.34 2.00
CA VAL A 161 10.82 -43.34 0.92
C VAL A 161 10.47 -44.76 0.55
N ILE A 162 9.17 -45.01 0.36
CA ILE A 162 8.61 -46.28 -0.05
C ILE A 162 7.80 -46.03 -1.33
N LYS A 163 7.90 -46.94 -2.30
CA LYS A 163 7.11 -46.93 -3.52
C LYS A 163 6.21 -48.15 -3.56
N THR A 164 4.91 -47.90 -3.62
CA THR A 164 3.85 -48.90 -3.74
C THR A 164 3.39 -49.04 -5.19
N SER A 165 2.39 -49.89 -5.46
CA SER A 165 1.79 -49.98 -6.80
C SER A 165 1.05 -48.70 -7.24
N ASP A 166 0.63 -47.86 -6.29
CA ASP A 166 -0.24 -46.70 -6.51
C ASP A 166 0.34 -45.35 -6.03
N ALA A 167 1.41 -45.31 -5.22
CA ALA A 167 1.93 -44.05 -4.66
C ALA A 167 3.46 -44.00 -4.48
N TYR A 168 3.95 -42.79 -4.22
CA TYR A 168 5.18 -42.57 -3.45
C TYR A 168 4.79 -42.19 -2.01
N ILE A 169 5.33 -42.90 -1.03
CA ILE A 169 5.13 -42.68 0.40
C ILE A 169 6.43 -42.12 1.00
N TYR A 170 6.34 -41.00 1.69
CA TYR A 170 7.46 -40.38 2.40
C TYR A 170 7.25 -40.54 3.91
N GLU A 171 8.13 -41.31 4.56
CA GLU A 171 8.18 -41.41 6.02
C GLU A 171 8.77 -40.12 6.60
N LEU A 172 8.04 -39.42 7.45
CA LEU A 172 8.46 -38.17 8.08
C LEU A 172 8.82 -38.35 9.56
N GLU A 173 9.69 -37.47 10.06
CA GLU A 173 10.06 -37.42 11.47
C GLU A 173 8.97 -36.85 12.39
N ASP A 174 8.07 -36.03 11.85
CA ASP A 174 6.96 -35.35 12.54
C ASP A 174 5.87 -35.01 11.50
N TYR A 175 4.69 -34.60 11.95
CA TYR A 175 3.59 -34.19 11.09
C TYR A 175 3.91 -32.91 10.29
N ILE A 176 3.40 -32.83 9.06
CA ILE A 176 3.40 -31.61 8.26
C ILE A 176 2.53 -30.56 8.95
N ASN A 177 3.19 -29.51 9.48
CA ASN A 177 2.53 -28.30 9.93
C ASN A 177 2.13 -27.44 8.72
N THR A 178 0.84 -27.27 8.48
CA THR A 178 0.28 -26.25 7.57
C THR A 178 -0.42 -25.17 8.39
N PRO A 179 0.21 -24.01 8.66
CA PRO A 179 -0.38 -22.96 9.48
C PRO A 179 -1.65 -22.38 8.88
N LYS A 180 -2.44 -21.68 9.70
CA LYS A 180 -3.61 -20.90 9.23
C LYS A 180 -3.20 -19.87 8.17
N SER A 181 -4.07 -19.59 7.20
CA SER A 181 -3.84 -18.51 6.24
C SER A 181 -4.24 -17.15 6.82
N LEU A 182 -3.86 -16.06 6.15
CA LEU A 182 -4.22 -14.69 6.53
C LEU A 182 -5.72 -14.54 6.86
N MET A 183 -6.60 -15.15 6.07
CA MET A 183 -8.03 -15.08 6.30
C MET A 183 -8.46 -15.90 7.52
N GLU A 184 -7.93 -17.11 7.70
CA GLU A 184 -8.25 -17.97 8.85
C GLU A 184 -7.70 -17.41 10.18
N VAL A 185 -6.61 -16.65 10.13
CA VAL A 185 -6.11 -15.85 11.26
C VAL A 185 -7.07 -14.71 11.56
N LEU A 186 -7.48 -13.94 10.55
CA LEU A 186 -8.42 -12.80 10.68
C LEU A 186 -9.80 -13.25 11.20
N GLU A 187 -10.37 -14.32 10.64
CA GLU A 187 -11.64 -14.92 11.06
C GLU A 187 -11.52 -15.58 12.44
N GLY A 188 -10.34 -16.11 12.78
CA GLY A 188 -10.00 -16.65 14.09
C GLY A 188 -9.69 -15.62 15.18
N LEU A 189 -9.69 -14.31 14.88
CA LEU A 189 -9.49 -13.27 15.89
C LEU A 189 -10.65 -13.22 16.89
N GLY A 190 -10.32 -13.24 18.19
CA GLY A 190 -11.28 -13.07 19.28
C GLY A 190 -11.67 -11.61 19.54
N ASP A 191 -12.54 -11.42 20.53
CA ASP A 191 -13.27 -10.16 20.78
C ASP A 191 -12.37 -8.94 21.01
N ASP A 192 -11.17 -9.11 21.60
CA ASP A 192 -10.18 -8.04 21.81
C ASP A 192 -9.67 -7.38 20.51
N TYR A 193 -9.98 -7.95 19.35
CA TYR A 193 -9.59 -7.48 18.01
C TYR A 193 -10.80 -7.29 17.08
N SER A 194 -12.03 -7.36 17.61
CA SER A 194 -13.28 -7.30 16.84
C SER A 194 -13.39 -6.05 15.96
N ILE A 195 -12.94 -4.89 16.40
CA ILE A 195 -13.04 -3.64 15.62
C ILE A 195 -12.18 -3.74 14.34
N PHE A 196 -10.96 -4.27 14.43
CA PHE A 196 -10.11 -4.48 13.25
C PHE A 196 -10.71 -5.55 12.32
N LYS A 197 -11.18 -6.65 12.89
CA LYS A 197 -11.88 -7.74 12.17
C LYS A 197 -13.06 -7.18 11.38
N GLU A 198 -13.98 -6.45 12.03
CA GLU A 198 -15.14 -5.82 11.40
C GLU A 198 -14.75 -4.81 10.32
N MET A 199 -13.72 -3.99 10.53
CA MET A 199 -13.22 -3.07 9.49
C MET A 199 -12.82 -3.81 8.22
N VAL A 200 -12.19 -5.00 8.32
CA VAL A 200 -11.78 -5.79 7.15
C VAL A 200 -12.96 -6.58 6.57
N MET A 201 -13.74 -7.28 7.41
CA MET A 201 -14.89 -8.08 6.97
C MET A 201 -15.98 -7.24 6.29
N ALA A 202 -16.16 -5.97 6.67
CA ALA A 202 -17.06 -5.03 5.99
C ALA A 202 -16.62 -4.66 4.55
N ARG A 203 -15.53 -5.23 4.03
CA ARG A 203 -15.08 -5.14 2.63
C ARG A 203 -15.02 -6.53 1.95
N VAL A 204 -15.59 -7.56 2.55
CA VAL A 204 -15.70 -8.92 2.01
C VAL A 204 -17.13 -9.17 1.51
N ASP A 205 -17.24 -9.53 0.23
CA ASP A 205 -18.48 -9.87 -0.46
C ASP A 205 -18.68 -11.40 -0.45
N ARG A 206 -19.84 -11.90 -0.02
CA ARG A 206 -20.29 -13.28 -0.29
C ARG A 206 -20.97 -13.32 -1.65
N VAL A 207 -20.42 -14.09 -2.59
CA VAL A 207 -20.83 -14.08 -4.01
C VAL A 207 -21.20 -15.49 -4.47
N PHE A 208 -22.29 -15.62 -5.22
CA PHE A 208 -22.75 -16.88 -5.78
C PHE A 208 -21.80 -17.38 -6.87
N ASP A 209 -21.24 -18.58 -6.70
CA ASP A 209 -20.35 -19.20 -7.67
C ASP A 209 -21.14 -20.15 -8.59
N LYS A 210 -21.59 -19.59 -9.72
CA LYS A 210 -22.35 -20.34 -10.74
C LYS A 210 -21.55 -21.48 -11.39
N SER A 211 -20.22 -21.44 -11.32
CA SER A 211 -19.31 -22.46 -11.87
C SER A 211 -19.15 -23.66 -10.93
N ALA A 212 -19.14 -23.41 -9.62
CA ALA A 212 -19.10 -24.45 -8.59
C ALA A 212 -20.49 -25.01 -8.23
N SER A 213 -21.57 -24.33 -8.62
CA SER A 213 -22.96 -24.70 -8.28
C SER A 213 -23.61 -25.65 -9.29
N THR A 214 -24.28 -26.69 -8.80
CA THR A 214 -25.07 -27.64 -9.60
C THR A 214 -26.46 -27.09 -9.90
N PRO A 215 -26.96 -27.17 -11.16
CA PRO A 215 -28.37 -26.97 -11.48
C PRO A 215 -29.26 -28.02 -10.79
N ILE A 216 -30.19 -27.58 -9.94
CA ILE A 216 -31.14 -28.45 -9.23
C ILE A 216 -32.58 -28.39 -9.79
N GLY A 217 -32.88 -27.44 -10.68
CA GLY A 217 -34.19 -27.34 -11.30
C GLY A 217 -34.39 -26.12 -12.19
N ILE A 218 -35.64 -25.86 -12.57
CA ILE A 218 -36.08 -24.67 -13.29
C ILE A 218 -37.30 -24.09 -12.56
N ASP A 219 -37.34 -22.77 -12.34
CA ASP A 219 -38.44 -22.10 -11.65
C ASP A 219 -39.69 -21.90 -12.56
N PRO A 220 -40.86 -21.55 -12.00
CA PRO A 220 -42.08 -21.30 -12.79
C PRO A 220 -42.01 -20.12 -13.78
N THR A 221 -40.92 -19.34 -13.78
CA THR A 221 -40.64 -18.27 -14.76
C THR A 221 -39.59 -18.66 -15.81
N GLY A 222 -39.03 -19.86 -15.73
CA GLY A 222 -38.08 -20.43 -16.70
C GLY A 222 -36.60 -20.26 -16.35
N ASN A 223 -36.24 -19.73 -15.17
CA ASN A 223 -34.83 -19.60 -14.78
C ASN A 223 -34.30 -20.90 -14.17
N THR A 224 -33.04 -21.23 -14.44
CA THR A 224 -32.34 -22.35 -13.78
C THR A 224 -32.08 -22.04 -12.31
N VAL A 225 -32.51 -22.94 -11.42
CA VAL A 225 -32.27 -22.90 -9.98
C VAL A 225 -31.04 -23.76 -9.65
N TYR A 226 -30.21 -23.30 -8.72
CA TYR A 226 -28.93 -23.90 -8.34
C TYR A 226 -28.91 -24.29 -6.86
N ASP A 227 -28.12 -25.30 -6.51
CA ASP A 227 -27.79 -25.67 -5.11
C ASP A 227 -27.18 -24.51 -4.30
N SER A 228 -26.62 -23.50 -5.00
CA SER A 228 -26.18 -22.22 -4.48
C SER A 228 -24.91 -22.33 -3.63
N VAL A 229 -23.84 -22.81 -4.24
CA VAL A 229 -22.46 -22.63 -3.73
C VAL A 229 -22.09 -21.15 -3.77
N PHE A 230 -21.46 -20.66 -2.71
CA PHE A 230 -20.95 -19.29 -2.62
C PHE A 230 -19.45 -19.30 -2.34
N THR A 231 -18.73 -18.38 -2.97
CA THR A 231 -17.35 -18.02 -2.62
C THR A 231 -17.35 -16.67 -1.92
N PHE A 232 -16.29 -16.40 -1.15
CA PHE A 232 -16.04 -15.08 -0.59
C PHE A 232 -14.92 -14.40 -1.37
N LYS A 233 -15.01 -13.09 -1.53
CA LYS A 233 -13.96 -12.30 -2.16
C LYS A 233 -13.96 -10.87 -1.65
N SER A 234 -12.93 -10.10 -1.99
CA SER A 234 -12.91 -8.67 -1.70
C SER A 234 -12.51 -7.87 -2.92
N SER A 235 -13.53 -7.32 -3.59
CA SER A 235 -13.37 -6.38 -4.70
C SER A 235 -12.46 -5.19 -4.34
N TYR A 236 -12.41 -4.83 -3.05
CA TYR A 236 -11.59 -3.76 -2.49
C TYR A 236 -10.09 -4.08 -2.44
N PHE A 237 -9.72 -5.30 -2.03
CA PHE A 237 -8.34 -5.77 -2.01
C PHE A 237 -7.86 -6.24 -3.40
N GLU A 238 -8.76 -6.82 -4.21
CA GLU A 238 -8.52 -7.18 -5.61
C GLU A 238 -8.12 -5.95 -6.44
N ALA A 239 -8.77 -4.80 -6.22
CA ALA A 239 -8.39 -3.53 -6.85
C ALA A 239 -6.97 -3.05 -6.49
N LYS A 240 -6.39 -3.55 -5.39
CA LYS A 240 -4.98 -3.37 -5.01
C LYS A 240 -4.10 -4.56 -5.38
N LYS A 241 -4.60 -5.54 -6.14
CA LYS A 241 -3.93 -6.81 -6.51
C LYS A 241 -3.49 -7.64 -5.29
N MET A 242 -4.36 -7.80 -4.30
CA MET A 242 -4.25 -8.80 -3.24
C MET A 242 -5.55 -9.60 -3.18
N ASN A 243 -5.46 -10.93 -3.13
CA ASN A 243 -6.61 -11.79 -2.84
C ASN A 243 -6.42 -12.36 -1.43
N LEU A 244 -7.29 -12.01 -0.49
CA LEU A 244 -7.22 -12.45 0.91
C LEU A 244 -7.33 -13.98 1.05
N TYR A 245 -8.02 -14.62 0.10
CA TYR A 245 -8.31 -16.06 0.09
C TYR A 245 -7.29 -16.89 -0.71
N THR A 246 -6.17 -16.31 -1.16
CA THR A 246 -5.15 -17.09 -1.88
C THR A 246 -4.06 -17.62 -0.96
N GLU A 247 -3.76 -18.91 -1.08
CA GLU A 247 -2.58 -19.53 -0.45
C GLU A 247 -1.29 -19.21 -1.22
N ASN A 248 -1.39 -18.72 -2.46
CA ASN A 248 -0.24 -18.35 -3.30
C ASN A 248 0.15 -16.87 -3.12
N MET A 249 0.51 -16.49 -1.89
CA MET A 249 1.15 -15.21 -1.58
C MET A 249 2.09 -15.33 -0.38
N LYS A 250 2.93 -14.31 -0.16
CA LYS A 250 3.80 -14.15 1.03
C LYS A 250 3.59 -12.72 1.58
N ALA A 251 2.50 -12.54 2.31
CA ALA A 251 2.01 -11.25 2.78
C ALA A 251 2.49 -10.90 4.20
N THR A 252 2.32 -9.64 4.60
CA THR A 252 2.35 -9.23 6.02
C THR A 252 1.01 -8.63 6.43
N MET A 253 0.50 -9.01 7.61
CA MET A 253 -0.68 -8.43 8.24
C MET A 253 -0.35 -7.90 9.65
N PHE A 254 -0.73 -6.66 9.96
CA PHE A 254 -0.65 -6.09 11.31
C PHE A 254 -2.01 -6.11 12.00
N ILE A 255 -2.08 -6.61 13.24
CA ILE A 255 -3.32 -6.88 13.96
C ILE A 255 -3.40 -5.95 15.19
N PRO A 256 -4.06 -4.79 15.12
CA PRO A 256 -4.28 -3.92 16.27
C PRO A 256 -5.47 -4.38 17.11
N SER A 257 -5.30 -4.38 18.44
CA SER A 257 -6.38 -4.60 19.39
C SER A 257 -7.34 -3.41 19.45
N ASN A 258 -8.56 -3.65 19.90
CA ASN A 258 -9.62 -2.65 20.06
C ASN A 258 -9.12 -1.44 20.86
N THR A 259 -8.46 -1.67 22.00
CA THR A 259 -7.90 -0.61 22.84
C THR A 259 -6.84 0.23 22.11
N LEU A 260 -6.04 -0.33 21.21
CA LEU A 260 -5.10 0.44 20.40
C LEU A 260 -5.82 1.26 19.31
N VAL A 261 -6.85 0.70 18.67
CA VAL A 261 -7.70 1.39 17.70
C VAL A 261 -8.42 2.58 18.34
N GLU A 262 -9.09 2.36 19.48
CA GLU A 262 -9.81 3.38 20.24
C GLU A 262 -8.89 4.51 20.72
N ASN A 263 -7.73 4.17 21.29
CA ASN A 263 -6.75 5.17 21.74
C ASN A 263 -6.18 5.99 20.56
N ALA A 264 -5.86 5.35 19.43
CA ALA A 264 -5.35 6.02 18.24
C ALA A 264 -6.39 6.98 17.63
N LEU A 265 -7.67 6.59 17.62
CA LEU A 265 -8.79 7.45 17.21
C LEU A 265 -9.03 8.60 18.21
N ALA A 266 -8.94 8.33 19.51
CA ALA A 266 -9.11 9.35 20.55
C ALA A 266 -8.00 10.41 20.50
N ASP A 267 -6.74 10.00 20.33
CA ASP A 267 -5.60 10.90 20.13
C ASP A 267 -5.74 11.71 18.84
N ALA A 268 -6.04 11.07 17.69
CA ALA A 268 -6.26 11.75 16.42
C ALA A 268 -7.35 12.83 16.53
N LYS A 269 -8.50 12.49 17.13
CA LYS A 269 -9.60 13.43 17.38
C LYS A 269 -9.24 14.51 18.41
N LYS A 270 -8.36 14.23 19.37
CA LYS A 270 -7.84 15.25 20.30
C LYS A 270 -6.93 16.23 19.57
N ARG A 271 -5.91 15.75 18.86
CA ARG A 271 -4.99 16.57 18.06
C ARG A 271 -5.76 17.48 17.09
N LEU A 272 -6.71 16.93 16.33
CA LEU A 272 -7.57 17.72 15.44
C LEU A 272 -8.29 18.88 16.17
N ARG A 273 -8.93 18.62 17.33
CA ARG A 273 -9.55 19.69 18.14
C ARG A 273 -8.55 20.70 18.70
N ASP A 274 -7.40 20.23 19.21
CA ASP A 274 -6.33 21.10 19.71
C ASP A 274 -5.79 22.03 18.61
N TRP A 275 -6.00 21.69 17.34
CA TRP A 275 -5.54 22.44 16.16
C TRP A 275 -6.67 23.20 15.44
N ASN A 276 -7.89 23.17 15.97
CA ASN A 276 -9.10 23.70 15.34
C ASN A 276 -9.33 23.17 13.90
N LEU A 277 -9.09 21.87 13.71
CA LEU A 277 -9.29 21.14 12.46
C LEU A 277 -10.31 20.01 12.64
N GLU A 278 -10.96 19.61 11.54
CA GLU A 278 -11.89 18.47 11.50
C GLU A 278 -11.56 17.52 10.35
N ARG A 279 -11.83 16.22 10.56
CA ARG A 279 -11.72 15.16 9.55
C ARG A 279 -12.85 14.16 9.75
N ALA A 280 -13.34 13.59 8.66
CA ALA A 280 -14.37 12.56 8.74
C ALA A 280 -13.82 11.27 9.37
N ASP A 281 -14.57 10.69 10.31
CA ASP A 281 -14.24 9.41 10.97
C ASP A 281 -13.92 8.29 9.99
N SER A 282 -14.57 8.28 8.82
CA SER A 282 -14.29 7.32 7.75
C SER A 282 -12.85 7.38 7.24
N ILE A 283 -12.19 8.54 7.26
CA ILE A 283 -10.78 8.69 6.86
C ILE A 283 -9.85 8.08 7.91
N LEU A 284 -10.11 8.40 9.19
CA LEU A 284 -9.32 7.89 10.33
C LEU A 284 -9.44 6.36 10.43
N ASN A 285 -10.68 5.85 10.40
CA ASN A 285 -10.99 4.42 10.43
C ASN A 285 -10.43 3.69 9.19
N ASN A 286 -10.49 4.31 8.01
CA ASN A 286 -9.91 3.71 6.81
C ASN A 286 -8.38 3.59 6.92
N TRP A 287 -7.67 4.60 7.42
CA TRP A 287 -6.20 4.50 7.55
C TRP A 287 -5.79 3.32 8.44
N ILE A 288 -6.51 3.07 9.55
CA ILE A 288 -6.17 2.00 10.50
C ILE A 288 -6.07 0.64 9.79
N PHE A 289 -7.14 0.18 9.13
CA PHE A 289 -7.07 -1.11 8.42
C PHE A 289 -6.23 -1.02 7.12
N GLN A 290 -6.22 0.12 6.41
CA GLN A 290 -5.42 0.26 5.19
C GLN A 290 -3.91 0.23 5.46
N SER A 291 -3.44 0.62 6.65
CA SER A 291 -2.03 0.56 7.05
C SER A 291 -1.57 -0.83 7.50
N ALA A 292 -2.46 -1.82 7.53
CA ALA A 292 -2.18 -3.14 8.08
C ALA A 292 -1.73 -4.20 7.07
N PHE A 293 -1.83 -3.98 5.75
CA PHE A 293 -1.67 -5.04 4.74
C PHE A 293 -0.55 -4.78 3.71
N TYR A 294 0.32 -5.78 3.52
CA TYR A 294 1.51 -5.72 2.67
C TYR A 294 1.66 -6.99 1.82
N LYS A 295 2.29 -6.86 0.65
CA LYS A 295 2.55 -7.98 -0.31
C LYS A 295 3.88 -8.68 -0.13
N GLU A 296 4.68 -8.18 0.79
CA GLU A 296 5.99 -8.70 1.14
C GLU A 296 5.88 -9.28 2.55
N GLU A 297 6.60 -10.35 2.82
CA GLU A 297 6.73 -10.96 4.14
C GLU A 297 7.91 -10.31 4.86
N TYR A 298 7.61 -9.30 5.70
CA TYR A 298 8.61 -8.60 6.49
C TYR A 298 9.06 -9.47 7.66
N LYS A 299 10.33 -9.33 8.00
CA LYS A 299 10.99 -10.02 9.10
C LYS A 299 11.44 -9.00 10.15
N LYS A 300 11.95 -9.49 11.28
CA LYS A 300 12.37 -8.65 12.42
C LYS A 300 13.43 -7.60 12.03
N GLU A 301 14.23 -7.89 11.01
CA GLU A 301 15.32 -7.07 10.49
C GLU A 301 14.83 -5.87 9.65
N ASP A 302 13.59 -5.90 9.15
CA ASP A 302 13.01 -4.83 8.33
C ASP A 302 12.47 -3.65 9.15
N PHE A 303 12.31 -3.83 10.47
CA PHE A 303 11.74 -2.84 11.38
C PHE A 303 12.80 -1.99 12.09
N GLY A 304 12.46 -0.73 12.38
CA GLY A 304 13.29 0.14 13.23
C GLY A 304 14.53 0.70 12.57
N ASN A 305 14.77 0.41 11.28
CA ASN A 305 15.86 0.97 10.48
C ASN A 305 15.68 2.50 10.29
N PRO A 306 16.53 3.37 10.89
CA PRO A 306 16.31 4.82 10.81
C PRO A 306 16.52 5.41 9.41
N ALA A 307 17.22 4.70 8.51
CA ALA A 307 17.42 5.09 7.12
C ALA A 307 16.33 4.58 6.16
N LYS A 308 15.45 3.69 6.65
CA LYS A 308 14.23 3.22 5.97
C LYS A 308 13.11 3.06 7.02
N PRO A 309 12.63 4.15 7.63
CA PRO A 309 11.73 4.07 8.78
C PRO A 309 10.31 3.64 8.41
N ASP A 310 9.92 3.71 7.14
CA ASP A 310 8.55 3.50 6.67
C ASP A 310 8.37 2.20 5.89
N LEU A 311 7.26 1.51 6.18
CA LEU A 311 6.67 0.49 5.31
C LEU A 311 5.48 1.13 4.58
N ILE A 312 5.24 0.75 3.32
CA ILE A 312 4.14 1.27 2.51
C ILE A 312 3.16 0.15 2.20
N SER A 313 1.91 0.30 2.67
CA SER A 313 0.87 -0.73 2.50
C SER A 313 0.39 -0.86 1.06
N ILE A 314 -0.36 -1.93 0.75
CA ILE A 314 -1.00 -2.10 -0.57
C ILE A 314 -1.99 -0.98 -0.93
N PHE A 315 -2.43 -0.21 0.06
CA PHE A 315 -3.32 0.93 -0.10
C PHE A 315 -2.57 2.25 -0.32
N ASN A 316 -1.23 2.22 -0.32
CA ASN A 316 -0.30 3.35 -0.30
C ASN A 316 -0.31 4.13 1.03
N GLN A 317 -0.62 3.48 2.15
CA GLN A 317 -0.55 4.13 3.48
C GLN A 317 0.81 3.93 4.12
N GLN A 318 1.28 4.98 4.80
CA GLN A 318 2.58 5.03 5.48
C GLN A 318 2.51 4.46 6.90
N TRP A 319 3.35 3.47 7.19
CA TRP A 319 3.56 2.92 8.53
C TRP A 319 4.99 3.16 9.00
N ARG A 320 5.18 4.08 9.95
CA ARG A 320 6.51 4.45 10.45
C ARG A 320 6.93 3.56 11.63
N THR A 321 7.80 2.61 11.36
CA THR A 321 8.27 1.55 12.30
C THR A 321 9.01 2.07 13.53
N THR A 322 9.49 3.31 13.49
CA THR A 322 10.13 3.97 14.65
C THR A 322 9.11 4.55 15.65
N ILE A 323 7.83 4.65 15.26
CA ILE A 323 6.73 5.19 16.06
C ILE A 323 5.70 4.09 16.32
N ASN A 324 5.13 3.51 15.25
CA ASN A 324 4.17 2.41 15.32
C ASN A 324 4.93 1.08 15.39
N LYS A 325 4.52 0.22 16.32
CA LYS A 325 5.28 -0.97 16.73
C LYS A 325 4.41 -2.21 16.70
N VAL A 326 5.05 -3.35 16.49
CA VAL A 326 4.43 -4.67 16.54
C VAL A 326 5.25 -5.59 17.46
N ASP A 327 4.68 -6.73 17.87
CA ASP A 327 5.40 -7.77 18.61
C ASP A 327 6.28 -8.58 17.64
N LEU A 328 7.56 -8.18 17.54
CA LEU A 328 8.56 -8.84 16.69
C LEU A 328 9.16 -10.11 17.32
N ASP A 329 8.79 -10.45 18.56
CA ASP A 329 9.27 -11.63 19.26
C ASP A 329 8.28 -12.81 19.14
N ASN A 330 6.98 -12.53 18.96
CA ASN A 330 5.92 -13.53 18.82
C ASN A 330 5.13 -13.40 17.49
N PRO A 331 5.76 -13.57 16.31
CA PRO A 331 5.06 -13.57 15.02
C PRO A 331 4.09 -14.75 14.87
N ILE A 332 2.92 -14.49 14.30
CA ILE A 332 2.00 -15.52 13.82
C ILE A 332 2.47 -15.96 12.43
N LYS A 333 3.11 -17.13 12.34
CA LYS A 333 3.40 -17.76 11.03
C LYS A 333 2.09 -18.17 10.36
N MET A 334 1.90 -17.78 9.10
CA MET A 334 0.75 -18.15 8.28
C MET A 334 1.19 -19.06 7.12
N SER A 335 0.25 -19.73 6.46
CA SER A 335 0.54 -20.50 5.24
C SER A 335 0.97 -19.60 4.08
N ASN A 336 0.42 -18.38 4.02
CA ASN A 336 0.60 -17.39 2.95
C ASN A 336 1.27 -16.08 3.43
N GLY A 337 2.13 -16.15 4.46
CA GLY A 337 2.91 -15.03 4.97
C GLY A 337 3.10 -15.05 6.49
N THR A 338 3.27 -13.87 7.09
CA THR A 338 3.41 -13.70 8.54
C THR A 338 2.51 -12.55 9.05
N ALA A 339 1.94 -12.68 10.24
CA ALA A 339 1.20 -11.62 10.90
C ALA A 339 1.79 -11.25 12.26
N TYR A 340 1.61 -9.98 12.64
CA TYR A 340 2.16 -9.43 13.88
C TYR A 340 1.08 -8.65 14.66
N TYR A 341 0.97 -8.88 15.96
CA TYR A 341 0.12 -8.04 16.82
C TYR A 341 0.75 -6.65 16.97
N VAL A 342 -0.06 -5.59 16.85
CA VAL A 342 0.40 -4.22 17.05
C VAL A 342 0.56 -3.96 18.55
N THR A 343 1.67 -3.33 18.93
CA THR A 343 2.01 -2.94 20.31
C THR A 343 2.03 -1.43 20.51
N SER A 344 2.07 -0.64 19.44
CA SER A 344 1.85 0.81 19.47
C SER A 344 1.27 1.31 18.15
N LEU A 345 0.21 2.13 18.22
CA LEU A 345 -0.51 2.64 17.06
C LEU A 345 -0.76 4.15 17.20
N LYS A 346 -0.28 4.92 16.24
CA LYS A 346 -0.53 6.36 16.06
C LYS A 346 -0.98 6.61 14.62
N ILE A 347 -2.07 7.38 14.46
CA ILE A 347 -2.51 7.89 13.15
C ILE A 347 -1.59 9.06 12.76
N PRO A 348 -0.92 9.05 11.59
CA PRO A 348 0.01 10.10 11.19
C PRO A 348 -0.71 11.42 10.88
N THR A 349 -0.04 12.55 11.10
CA THR A 349 -0.56 13.83 10.64
C THR A 349 -0.60 13.89 9.10
N ASN A 350 0.47 13.42 8.45
CA ASN A 350 0.61 13.32 6.99
C ASN A 350 -0.53 12.53 6.34
N ALA A 351 -1.14 13.13 5.32
CA ALA A 351 -2.23 12.60 4.48
C ALA A 351 -3.53 12.20 5.20
N VAL A 352 -3.53 11.94 6.51
CA VAL A 352 -4.69 11.42 7.25
C VAL A 352 -5.34 12.51 8.10
N LEU A 353 -4.62 13.14 9.04
CA LEU A 353 -5.18 14.27 9.79
C LEU A 353 -5.17 15.56 8.98
N LEU A 354 -4.15 15.76 8.13
CA LEU A 354 -4.03 16.91 7.26
C LEU A 354 -3.55 16.49 5.87
N TRP A 355 -4.36 16.76 4.84
CA TRP A 355 -3.94 16.53 3.44
C TRP A 355 -3.05 17.68 2.93
N ARG A 356 -3.51 18.92 3.13
CA ARG A 356 -2.81 20.20 2.90
C ARG A 356 -3.63 21.35 3.49
N ILE A 357 -3.01 22.51 3.67
CA ILE A 357 -3.69 23.81 3.76
C ILE A 357 -3.39 24.57 2.47
N LYS A 358 -4.40 25.18 1.82
CA LYS A 358 -4.23 25.94 0.57
C LYS A 358 -5.30 27.02 0.47
N GLU A 359 -4.91 28.24 0.09
CA GLU A 359 -5.86 29.33 -0.23
C GLU A 359 -5.44 30.12 -1.46
N PHE A 360 -6.44 30.73 -2.11
CA PHE A 360 -6.28 31.62 -3.26
C PHE A 360 -6.41 33.08 -2.85
N PHE A 361 -5.58 33.98 -3.40
CA PHE A 361 -5.57 35.39 -2.98
C PHE A 361 -6.78 36.19 -3.50
N ALA A 362 -7.28 35.89 -4.69
CA ALA A 362 -8.29 36.71 -5.36
C ALA A 362 -9.70 36.63 -4.73
N PRO A 363 -10.24 35.45 -4.36
CA PRO A 363 -11.58 35.34 -3.77
C PRO A 363 -11.75 36.17 -2.50
N SER A 364 -10.79 36.12 -1.58
CA SER A 364 -10.80 36.95 -0.35
C SER A 364 -10.59 38.44 -0.62
N TRP A 365 -10.01 38.81 -1.76
CA TRP A 365 -9.70 40.20 -2.08
C TRP A 365 -10.88 40.97 -2.71
N ASP A 366 -11.58 40.34 -3.66
CA ASP A 366 -12.36 41.05 -4.68
C ASP A 366 -13.70 41.62 -4.20
N ALA A 367 -14.22 41.17 -3.06
CA ALA A 367 -15.45 41.67 -2.46
C ALA A 367 -15.52 41.65 -0.90
N PRO A 368 -15.01 40.64 -0.18
CA PRO A 368 -15.37 40.47 1.23
C PRO A 368 -14.51 41.30 2.19
N MET A 369 -13.17 41.30 2.05
CA MET A 369 -12.30 41.97 3.02
C MET A 369 -12.43 43.50 3.03
N THR A 370 -12.72 44.05 4.20
CA THR A 370 -12.67 45.50 4.48
C THR A 370 -11.25 46.04 4.49
N ASP A 371 -11.10 47.36 4.43
CA ASP A 371 -9.78 48.03 4.50
C ASP A 371 -9.07 47.77 5.84
N SER A 372 -9.82 47.64 6.93
CA SER A 372 -9.29 47.28 8.26
C SER A 372 -8.69 45.88 8.27
N GLU A 373 -9.34 44.92 7.60
CA GLU A 373 -8.85 43.55 7.48
C GLU A 373 -7.68 43.45 6.50
N LYS A 374 -7.66 44.23 5.42
CA LYS A 374 -6.51 44.34 4.52
C LYS A 374 -5.28 44.89 5.25
N ALA A 375 -5.46 45.85 6.17
CA ALA A 375 -4.39 46.28 7.08
C ALA A 375 -3.97 45.16 8.05
N ALA A 376 -4.91 44.49 8.71
CA ALA A 376 -4.63 43.47 9.74
C ALA A 376 -4.01 42.18 9.19
N TYR A 377 -4.34 41.77 7.95
CA TYR A 377 -3.91 40.51 7.35
C TYR A 377 -2.86 40.64 6.24
N TYR A 378 -2.78 41.77 5.53
CA TYR A 378 -1.80 42.00 4.44
C TYR A 378 -0.85 43.19 4.70
N ASN A 379 -0.94 43.86 5.86
CA ASN A 379 -0.10 45.01 6.24
C ASN A 379 -0.03 46.10 5.15
N ILE A 380 -1.21 46.50 4.64
CA ILE A 380 -1.42 47.50 3.59
C ILE A 380 -2.66 48.36 3.88
N TYR A 381 -2.68 49.60 3.40
CA TYR A 381 -3.79 50.55 3.58
C TYR A 381 -4.15 51.25 2.25
N PRO A 382 -5.35 51.86 2.11
CA PRO A 382 -5.78 52.48 0.86
C PRO A 382 -4.82 53.57 0.33
N HIS A 383 -4.61 53.60 -0.99
CA HIS A 383 -3.77 54.59 -1.65
C HIS A 383 -4.47 55.97 -1.62
N PRO A 384 -3.85 57.03 -1.06
CA PRO A 384 -4.54 58.28 -0.77
C PRO A 384 -5.09 59.00 -2.01
N GLU A 385 -4.43 58.85 -3.17
CA GLU A 385 -4.80 59.52 -4.41
C GLU A 385 -5.52 58.61 -5.44
N THR A 386 -5.63 57.30 -5.19
CA THR A 386 -6.04 56.33 -6.23
C THR A 386 -6.97 55.25 -5.65
N PRO A 387 -8.30 55.48 -5.68
CA PRO A 387 -9.28 54.54 -5.15
C PRO A 387 -9.14 53.12 -5.72
N GLY A 388 -9.28 52.11 -4.86
CA GLY A 388 -9.14 50.69 -5.22
C GLY A 388 -7.69 50.18 -5.31
N GLN A 389 -6.69 51.05 -5.12
CA GLN A 389 -5.30 50.65 -4.88
C GLN A 389 -4.95 50.76 -3.40
N TYR A 390 -3.96 49.99 -2.96
CA TYR A 390 -3.49 49.93 -1.57
C TYR A 390 -1.97 49.92 -1.55
N LEU A 391 -1.33 50.43 -0.50
CA LEU A 391 0.13 50.45 -0.37
C LEU A 391 0.58 50.15 1.07
N ASN A 392 1.89 49.95 1.26
CA ASN A 392 2.51 49.94 2.59
C ASN A 392 3.80 50.78 2.66
N ASP A 393 4.26 51.04 3.89
CA ASP A 393 5.52 51.72 4.18
C ASP A 393 6.75 50.98 3.64
N ASN A 394 6.62 49.69 3.32
CA ASN A 394 7.68 48.81 2.85
C ASN A 394 7.74 48.69 1.31
N ASN A 395 7.47 49.79 0.60
CA ASN A 395 7.67 49.92 -0.85
C ASN A 395 6.86 48.91 -1.71
N VAL A 396 5.63 48.60 -1.30
CA VAL A 396 4.71 47.75 -2.09
C VAL A 396 3.41 48.49 -2.41
N LEU A 397 3.01 48.46 -3.68
CA LEU A 397 1.72 48.90 -4.21
C LEU A 397 0.90 47.68 -4.67
N CYS A 398 -0.29 47.48 -4.09
CA CYS A 398 -1.30 46.57 -4.61
C CYS A 398 -2.24 47.31 -5.57
N THR A 399 -2.39 46.79 -6.77
CA THR A 399 -3.21 47.36 -7.85
C THR A 399 -4.55 46.61 -8.07
N GLY A 400 -4.98 45.84 -7.05
CA GLY A 400 -6.13 44.93 -7.09
C GLY A 400 -5.84 43.63 -7.84
N THR A 401 -6.84 42.76 -8.00
CA THR A 401 -6.68 41.51 -8.76
C THR A 401 -6.74 41.73 -10.27
N LYS A 402 -6.55 40.66 -11.04
CA LYS A 402 -6.96 40.59 -12.44
C LYS A 402 -7.22 39.14 -12.81
N LEU A 403 -8.38 38.90 -13.44
CA LEU A 403 -8.68 37.66 -14.16
C LEU A 403 -7.88 37.60 -15.47
N TYR A 404 -7.16 36.49 -15.72
CA TYR A 404 -6.32 36.31 -16.92
C TYR A 404 -6.81 35.22 -17.88
N LEU A 405 -7.83 34.43 -17.52
CA LEU A 405 -8.54 33.50 -18.40
C LEU A 405 -10.03 33.86 -18.45
N THR A 406 -10.66 33.71 -19.60
CA THR A 406 -12.00 34.26 -19.91
C THR A 406 -13.19 33.55 -19.24
N GLY A 407 -12.95 32.72 -18.23
CA GLY A 407 -13.96 31.99 -17.48
C GLY A 407 -13.33 31.10 -16.39
N PRO A 408 -14.15 30.45 -15.54
CA PRO A 408 -13.66 29.49 -14.56
C PRO A 408 -13.10 28.25 -15.26
N ASN A 409 -12.03 27.68 -14.69
CA ASN A 409 -11.62 26.31 -14.98
C ASN A 409 -12.38 25.35 -14.05
N GLN A 410 -13.17 24.47 -14.65
CA GLN A 410 -13.98 23.48 -13.94
C GLN A 410 -14.06 22.20 -14.79
N PRO A 411 -13.04 21.31 -14.74
CA PRO A 411 -12.99 20.13 -15.62
C PRO A 411 -14.12 19.11 -15.41
N ASN A 412 -14.82 19.19 -14.29
CA ASN A 412 -16.00 18.41 -13.95
C ASN A 412 -16.96 19.32 -13.17
N SER A 413 -18.25 19.33 -13.52
CA SER A 413 -19.28 20.17 -12.89
C SER A 413 -19.41 20.01 -11.37
N ASN A 414 -18.95 18.88 -10.84
CA ASN A 414 -19.04 18.54 -9.42
C ASN A 414 -17.80 18.99 -8.62
N TRP A 415 -16.85 19.70 -9.25
CA TRP A 415 -15.65 20.24 -8.59
C TRP A 415 -15.71 21.78 -8.53
N PRO A 416 -14.97 22.45 -7.62
CA PRO A 416 -15.01 23.91 -7.47
C PRO A 416 -14.58 24.69 -8.72
N ALA A 417 -15.30 25.76 -9.05
CA ALA A 417 -14.95 26.65 -10.16
C ALA A 417 -13.71 27.50 -9.83
N ILE A 418 -12.55 27.18 -10.42
CA ILE A 418 -11.30 27.93 -10.19
C ILE A 418 -11.17 29.06 -11.20
N TYR A 419 -11.33 30.30 -10.74
CA TYR A 419 -11.04 31.49 -11.51
C TYR A 419 -9.54 31.80 -11.45
N TYR A 420 -8.87 31.80 -12.59
CA TYR A 420 -7.45 32.17 -12.69
C TYR A 420 -7.28 33.70 -12.66
N SER A 421 -7.61 34.27 -11.49
CA SER A 421 -7.40 35.65 -11.09
C SER A 421 -6.24 35.73 -10.12
N ALA A 422 -5.26 36.58 -10.39
CA ALA A 422 -4.12 36.81 -9.50
C ALA A 422 -4.22 38.21 -8.88
N LEU A 423 -3.79 38.34 -7.62
CA LEU A 423 -3.55 39.65 -7.01
C LEU A 423 -2.34 40.32 -7.71
N ARG A 424 -2.18 41.65 -7.65
CA ARG A 424 -1.13 42.37 -8.40
C ARG A 424 -0.37 43.37 -7.54
N PHE A 425 0.77 42.94 -7.03
CA PHE A 425 1.71 43.79 -6.31
C PHE A 425 2.81 44.34 -7.23
N GLN A 426 3.31 45.52 -6.91
CA GLN A 426 4.35 46.25 -7.63
C GLN A 426 5.29 46.96 -6.64
N LEU A 427 6.56 47.18 -7.00
CA LEU A 427 7.41 48.16 -6.30
C LEU A 427 6.96 49.59 -6.65
N ILE A 428 7.01 50.49 -5.67
CA ILE A 428 6.77 51.93 -5.86
C ILE A 428 8.05 52.60 -6.37
N ASP A 429 9.16 52.40 -5.64
CA ASP A 429 10.52 52.69 -6.07
C ASP A 429 11.21 51.39 -6.51
N THR A 430 11.54 51.30 -7.79
CA THR A 430 12.18 50.12 -8.39
C THR A 430 13.66 49.97 -8.07
N THR A 431 14.28 50.97 -7.44
CA THR A 431 15.67 50.93 -6.95
C THR A 431 15.78 50.33 -5.54
N GLN A 432 14.66 50.26 -4.81
CA GLN A 432 14.59 49.76 -3.44
C GLN A 432 13.95 48.36 -3.38
N LYS A 433 14.16 47.68 -2.24
CA LYS A 433 13.49 46.43 -1.91
C LYS A 433 12.04 46.71 -1.48
N GLY A 434 11.10 45.88 -1.91
CA GLY A 434 9.74 45.83 -1.38
C GLY A 434 9.58 44.68 -0.40
N VAL A 435 8.69 44.81 0.58
CA VAL A 435 8.30 43.71 1.48
C VAL A 435 6.78 43.56 1.48
N LEU A 436 6.33 42.41 0.98
CA LEU A 436 4.96 41.93 1.16
C LEU A 436 4.97 40.96 2.33
N GLU A 437 4.18 41.23 3.36
CA GLU A 437 4.03 40.36 4.52
C GLU A 437 2.54 40.17 4.80
N PHE A 438 2.11 38.92 4.96
CA PHE A 438 0.71 38.61 5.19
C PHE A 438 0.54 37.40 6.10
N LYS A 439 -0.50 37.45 6.94
CA LYS A 439 -1.00 36.31 7.70
C LYS A 439 -1.77 35.38 6.76
N CYS A 440 -1.56 34.08 6.87
CA CYS A 440 -2.42 33.09 6.22
C CYS A 440 -3.73 32.97 7.01
N PHE A 441 -4.87 33.00 6.33
CA PHE A 441 -6.19 32.89 6.96
C PHE A 441 -7.14 32.07 6.10
N LYS A 442 -8.09 31.39 6.75
CA LYS A 442 -9.31 30.87 6.13
C LYS A 442 -10.34 31.99 6.09
N MET A 443 -11.12 32.05 5.03
CA MET A 443 -12.32 32.88 4.96
C MET A 443 -13.57 32.01 4.93
N GLU A 444 -14.58 32.38 5.70
CA GLU A 444 -15.91 31.74 5.72
C GLU A 444 -16.96 32.80 5.41
N GLU A 445 -17.67 32.67 4.29
CA GLU A 445 -18.81 33.52 3.93
C GLU A 445 -20.10 32.98 4.56
N HIS A 446 -20.89 33.87 5.15
CA HIS A 446 -22.16 33.56 5.81
C HIS A 446 -23.35 33.86 4.88
N VAL A 447 -24.49 33.24 5.17
CA VAL A 447 -25.71 33.33 4.34
C VAL A 447 -26.30 34.75 4.25
N ASP A 448 -25.93 35.63 5.19
CA ASP A 448 -26.33 37.05 5.20
C ASP A 448 -25.36 37.97 4.41
N GLY A 449 -24.29 37.42 3.83
CA GLY A 449 -23.26 38.18 3.11
C GLY A 449 -22.19 38.82 4.02
N SER A 450 -22.19 38.53 5.32
CA SER A 450 -21.02 38.76 6.18
C SER A 450 -19.99 37.64 6.02
N HIS A 451 -18.81 37.80 6.59
CA HIS A 451 -17.77 36.77 6.58
C HIS A 451 -16.99 36.70 7.90
N THR A 452 -16.18 35.67 8.06
CA THR A 452 -15.22 35.53 9.17
C THR A 452 -13.84 35.18 8.62
N LEU A 453 -12.82 35.87 9.14
CA LEU A 453 -11.41 35.60 8.85
C LEU A 453 -10.78 34.91 10.05
N THR A 454 -10.32 33.68 9.86
CA THR A 454 -9.71 32.84 10.89
C THR A 454 -8.25 32.58 10.53
N PRO A 455 -7.25 33.05 11.31
CA PRO A 455 -5.84 32.77 11.05
C PRO A 455 -5.58 31.26 10.96
N TYR A 456 -4.85 30.83 9.95
CA TYR A 456 -4.40 29.44 9.86
C TYR A 456 -3.28 29.19 10.85
N THR A 457 -3.36 28.05 11.53
CA THR A 457 -2.23 27.49 12.28
C THR A 457 -1.71 26.22 11.61
N LEU A 458 -0.41 25.98 11.68
CA LEU A 458 0.17 24.65 11.43
C LEU A 458 0.58 24.01 12.75
N PRO A 459 0.25 22.73 13.00
CA PRO A 459 0.79 21.99 14.13
C PRO A 459 2.30 21.73 13.95
N PRO A 460 3.00 21.27 15.02
CA PRO A 460 4.40 20.89 14.91
C PRO A 460 4.61 19.75 13.91
N GLY A 461 5.64 19.85 13.07
CA GLY A 461 5.87 18.94 11.96
C GLY A 461 6.71 19.55 10.84
N GLU A 462 6.82 18.81 9.74
CA GLU A 462 7.55 19.22 8.55
C GLU A 462 6.61 19.33 7.35
N TYR A 463 6.76 20.37 6.54
CA TYR A 463 5.83 20.74 5.48
C TYR A 463 6.55 21.20 4.21
N TYR A 464 6.11 20.72 3.04
CA TYR A 464 6.40 21.36 1.77
C TYR A 464 5.60 22.65 1.65
N PHE A 465 6.28 23.78 1.46
CA PHE A 465 5.67 25.06 1.10
C PHE A 465 5.67 25.22 -0.43
N HIS A 466 4.48 25.31 -1.00
CA HIS A 466 4.26 25.52 -2.43
C HIS A 466 3.59 26.86 -2.71
N TRP A 467 3.83 27.37 -3.92
CA TRP A 467 3.42 28.71 -4.36
C TRP A 467 2.88 28.69 -5.79
N GLY A 468 1.88 29.53 -6.04
CA GLY A 468 1.40 29.82 -7.39
C GLY A 468 1.39 31.31 -7.67
N SER A 469 1.78 31.68 -8.89
CA SER A 469 1.80 33.05 -9.36
C SER A 469 1.47 33.12 -10.85
N TYR A 470 1.04 34.26 -11.37
CA TYR A 470 1.01 34.46 -12.82
C TYR A 470 2.41 34.85 -13.32
N GLY A 471 3.28 33.84 -13.51
CA GLY A 471 4.71 34.02 -13.81
C GLY A 471 5.04 34.98 -14.96
N LYS A 472 4.19 35.06 -16.00
CA LYS A 472 4.39 36.03 -17.10
C LYS A 472 4.43 37.49 -16.60
N TYR A 473 3.76 37.80 -15.49
CA TYR A 473 3.80 39.09 -14.83
C TYR A 473 4.74 39.11 -13.61
N SER A 474 4.83 38.03 -12.83
CA SER A 474 5.78 37.89 -11.71
C SER A 474 7.24 37.76 -12.18
N ARG A 475 7.95 38.88 -12.36
CA ARG A 475 9.35 38.87 -12.85
C ARG A 475 10.30 39.72 -12.00
N VAL A 476 10.08 39.68 -10.69
CA VAL A 476 10.96 40.20 -9.62
C VAL A 476 11.91 39.12 -9.11
N ASN A 477 13.03 39.51 -8.49
CA ASN A 477 13.82 38.58 -7.68
C ASN A 477 13.28 38.62 -6.24
N ALA A 478 13.00 37.47 -5.65
CA ALA A 478 12.29 37.38 -4.37
C ALA A 478 12.96 36.42 -3.38
N THR A 479 12.86 36.73 -2.08
CA THR A 479 13.24 35.85 -0.98
C THR A 479 12.01 35.54 -0.14
N PHE A 480 11.70 34.25 0.01
CA PHE A 480 10.54 33.75 0.74
C PHE A 480 10.91 33.38 2.18
N TYR A 481 10.05 33.79 3.11
CA TYR A 481 10.13 33.52 4.54
C TYR A 481 8.79 32.98 5.04
N VAL A 482 8.82 32.04 5.98
CA VAL A 482 7.66 31.57 6.73
C VAL A 482 7.96 31.69 8.22
N ASN A 483 7.14 32.43 8.95
CA ASN A 483 7.36 32.76 10.37
C ASN A 483 8.80 33.22 10.66
N ASP A 484 9.24 34.25 9.91
CA ASP A 484 10.60 34.83 9.89
C ASP A 484 11.76 33.90 9.49
N MET A 485 11.54 32.59 9.36
CA MET A 485 12.55 31.66 8.85
C MET A 485 12.68 31.83 7.33
N LYS A 486 13.87 32.21 6.85
CA LYS A 486 14.17 32.25 5.41
C LYS A 486 14.13 30.84 4.83
N ILE A 487 13.26 30.63 3.84
CA ILE A 487 13.13 29.36 3.14
C ILE A 487 14.04 29.34 1.91
N ARG A 488 13.90 30.31 1.00
CA ARG A 488 14.58 30.27 -0.30
C ARG A 488 14.64 31.63 -1.02
N ASP A 489 15.72 31.85 -1.79
CA ASP A 489 15.81 32.86 -2.85
C ASP A 489 15.33 32.30 -4.20
N VAL A 490 14.47 33.04 -4.90
CA VAL A 490 13.84 32.67 -6.17
C VAL A 490 14.06 33.79 -7.19
N SER A 491 14.65 33.45 -8.33
CA SER A 491 15.02 34.43 -9.36
C SER A 491 13.81 34.89 -10.21
N ALA A 492 13.94 36.04 -10.85
CA ALA A 492 12.95 36.54 -11.82
C ALA A 492 12.73 35.63 -13.05
N THR A 493 13.68 34.74 -13.35
CA THR A 493 13.55 33.70 -14.38
C THR A 493 12.77 32.49 -13.87
N GLU A 494 12.92 32.16 -12.59
CA GLU A 494 12.22 31.05 -11.94
C GLU A 494 10.78 31.42 -11.59
N LEU A 495 10.54 32.58 -10.97
CA LEU A 495 9.18 33.11 -10.75
C LEU A 495 8.38 33.24 -12.06
N TYR A 496 9.05 33.50 -13.18
CA TYR A 496 8.42 33.47 -14.51
C TYR A 496 7.93 32.07 -14.93
N SER A 497 8.61 31.01 -14.49
CA SER A 497 8.22 29.62 -14.75
C SER A 497 7.10 29.12 -13.82
N ILE A 498 6.99 29.66 -12.59
CA ILE A 498 5.91 29.37 -11.64
C ILE A 498 4.60 29.99 -12.17
N ASN A 499 3.72 29.15 -12.69
CA ASN A 499 2.54 29.58 -13.45
C ASN A 499 1.26 28.91 -12.94
N TRP A 500 0.54 29.64 -12.08
CA TRP A 500 -0.65 29.22 -11.35
C TRP A 500 -0.40 28.05 -10.38
N ASP A 501 -1.37 27.14 -10.28
CA ASP A 501 -1.30 25.90 -9.52
C ASP A 501 -0.42 24.81 -10.17
N ARG A 502 0.09 25.06 -11.38
CA ARG A 502 0.78 24.06 -12.21
C ARG A 502 2.25 23.89 -11.80
N GLY A 503 2.83 22.74 -12.14
CA GLY A 503 4.28 22.56 -12.14
C GLY A 503 4.92 22.11 -10.82
N GLY A 504 4.17 21.46 -9.92
CA GLY A 504 4.75 20.83 -8.71
C GLY A 504 3.73 20.14 -7.82
N GLY A 505 4.22 19.63 -6.68
CA GLY A 505 3.45 19.11 -5.54
C GLY A 505 2.52 17.92 -5.81
N GLY A 506 1.45 17.84 -5.03
CA GLY A 506 0.41 16.81 -5.10
C GLY A 506 -0.91 17.30 -5.72
N TYR A 507 -1.94 16.48 -5.54
CA TYR A 507 -3.33 16.73 -5.97
C TYR A 507 -4.23 17.19 -4.81
N ASN A 508 -5.43 17.66 -5.12
CA ASN A 508 -6.53 17.65 -4.15
C ASN A 508 -6.83 16.21 -3.70
N GLU A 509 -7.30 16.03 -2.47
CA GLU A 509 -7.65 14.74 -1.88
C GLU A 509 -8.82 14.06 -2.61
N ILE A 510 -9.84 14.86 -2.95
CA ILE A 510 -11.14 14.41 -3.47
C ILE A 510 -11.09 14.19 -4.99
N TYR A 511 -10.25 14.97 -5.70
CA TYR A 511 -10.15 14.92 -7.16
C TYR A 511 -8.69 15.03 -7.64
N ASN A 512 -8.20 13.92 -8.21
CA ASN A 512 -6.79 13.70 -8.52
C ASN A 512 -6.54 13.23 -9.97
N THR A 513 -7.56 13.26 -10.83
CA THR A 513 -7.51 12.71 -12.20
C THR A 513 -7.13 13.72 -13.29
N VAL A 514 -6.98 15.02 -12.97
CA VAL A 514 -6.61 16.08 -13.93
C VAL A 514 -5.32 16.77 -13.50
N SER A 515 -4.27 16.63 -14.30
CA SER A 515 -2.87 17.00 -13.97
C SER A 515 -2.59 18.49 -13.77
N ASN A 516 -3.49 19.39 -14.17
CA ASN A 516 -3.30 20.84 -14.17
C ASN A 516 -4.52 21.59 -13.60
N TYR A 517 -5.13 21.03 -12.55
CA TYR A 517 -6.27 21.63 -11.86
C TYR A 517 -6.21 21.34 -10.35
N ASP A 518 -6.33 22.39 -9.56
CA ASP A 518 -6.23 22.43 -8.10
C ASP A 518 -4.99 21.72 -7.52
N ARG A 519 -3.89 21.79 -8.27
CA ARG A 519 -2.57 21.29 -7.87
C ARG A 519 -1.95 22.21 -6.80
N ASP A 520 -0.88 21.78 -6.14
CA ASP A 520 -0.31 22.57 -5.04
C ASP A 520 0.57 23.74 -5.50
N GLY A 521 0.95 23.84 -6.77
CA GLY A 521 1.90 24.83 -7.28
C GLY A 521 3.36 24.35 -7.27
N ALA A 522 4.27 25.26 -7.58
CA ALA A 522 5.70 24.99 -7.54
C ALA A 522 6.21 24.96 -6.09
N GLU A 523 7.17 24.09 -5.78
CA GLU A 523 7.78 24.01 -4.45
C GLU A 523 8.78 25.16 -4.23
N ILE A 524 8.62 25.88 -3.11
CA ILE A 524 9.56 26.89 -2.65
C ILE A 524 10.59 26.26 -1.70
N GLY A 525 10.19 25.30 -0.89
CA GLY A 525 11.07 24.48 -0.06
C GLY A 525 10.33 23.82 1.10
N VAL A 526 11.10 23.24 2.02
CA VAL A 526 10.58 22.59 3.24
C VAL A 526 10.60 23.57 4.42
N VAL A 527 9.59 23.48 5.28
CA VAL A 527 9.42 24.30 6.49
C VAL A 527 9.19 23.37 7.69
N THR A 528 9.96 23.54 8.75
CA THR A 528 9.81 22.78 10.01
C THR A 528 9.17 23.66 11.07
N ILE A 529 7.99 23.27 11.55
CA ILE A 529 7.32 23.88 12.71
C ILE A 529 7.75 23.12 13.96
N GLY A 530 8.52 23.78 14.84
CA GLY A 530 8.93 23.22 16.13
C GLY A 530 7.92 23.50 17.25
N GLY A 531 8.18 22.92 18.43
CA GLY A 531 7.36 23.11 19.63
C GLY A 531 6.32 22.02 19.87
N ASP A 532 5.38 22.28 20.78
CA ASP A 532 4.33 21.35 21.23
C ASP A 532 2.91 21.73 20.76
N LYS A 533 2.76 22.89 20.12
CA LYS A 533 1.48 23.55 19.80
C LYS A 533 1.48 24.10 18.37
N PRO A 534 0.31 24.28 17.75
CA PRO A 534 0.21 25.00 16.49
C PRO A 534 0.68 26.45 16.59
N VAL A 535 1.25 26.95 15.50
CA VAL A 535 1.67 28.35 15.35
C VAL A 535 0.85 29.03 14.26
N GLU A 536 0.45 30.29 14.46
CA GLU A 536 -0.11 31.11 13.38
C GLU A 536 0.87 31.19 12.20
N LEU A 537 0.36 31.15 10.98
CA LEU A 537 1.15 31.26 9.75
C LEU A 537 1.25 32.72 9.27
N THR A 538 2.48 33.19 9.08
CA THR A 538 2.81 34.44 8.37
C THR A 538 3.82 34.15 7.27
N ILE A 539 3.51 34.59 6.05
CA ILE A 539 4.42 34.53 4.90
C ILE A 539 4.95 35.94 4.65
N LYS A 540 6.28 36.08 4.54
CA LYS A 540 6.95 37.30 4.11
C LYS A 540 7.72 37.05 2.82
N ILE A 541 7.59 37.98 1.88
CA ILE A 541 8.25 37.98 0.58
C ILE A 541 8.94 39.32 0.43
N GLU A 542 10.26 39.30 0.55
CA GLU A 542 11.10 40.45 0.19
C GLU A 542 11.42 40.36 -1.31
N PHE A 543 11.27 41.45 -2.07
CA PHE A 543 11.52 41.41 -3.51
C PHE A 543 12.15 42.69 -4.07
N THR A 544 12.85 42.54 -5.20
CA THR A 544 13.54 43.60 -5.94
C THR A 544 13.24 43.50 -7.43
N MET A 545 13.38 44.60 -8.17
CA MET A 545 13.13 44.60 -9.61
C MET A 545 14.02 43.55 -10.30
N GLY A 546 13.40 42.70 -11.10
CA GLY A 546 14.09 41.70 -11.92
C GLY A 546 14.07 42.12 -13.38
N VAL A 547 13.22 41.47 -14.17
CA VAL A 547 12.88 41.91 -15.54
C VAL A 547 11.66 42.84 -15.54
N ASN A 548 10.91 42.89 -14.43
CA ASN A 548 9.98 43.96 -14.11
C ASN A 548 9.88 44.15 -12.58
N GLN A 549 9.03 45.09 -12.16
CA GLN A 549 8.76 45.43 -10.75
C GLN A 549 7.58 44.68 -10.13
N ASN A 550 6.98 43.70 -10.82
CA ASN A 550 5.67 43.15 -10.50
C ASN A 550 5.74 41.74 -9.89
N LEU A 551 4.84 41.46 -8.95
CA LEU A 551 4.59 40.16 -8.35
C LEU A 551 3.09 39.87 -8.37
N SER A 552 2.66 38.78 -9.02
CA SER A 552 1.25 38.41 -9.12
C SER A 552 0.97 37.05 -8.47
N PRO A 553 0.73 37.00 -7.16
CA PRO A 553 0.42 35.75 -6.47
C PRO A 553 -1.00 35.27 -6.81
N PHE A 554 -1.16 33.96 -6.87
CA PHE A 554 -2.40 33.27 -7.18
C PHE A 554 -2.91 32.47 -5.99
N HIS A 555 -2.04 31.65 -5.40
CA HIS A 555 -2.34 30.81 -4.23
C HIS A 555 -1.05 30.52 -3.45
N TRP A 556 -1.20 30.09 -2.19
CA TRP A 556 -0.15 29.48 -1.39
C TRP A 556 -0.65 28.14 -0.83
N CYS A 557 0.26 27.19 -0.56
CA CYS A 557 -0.10 25.86 -0.06
C CYS A 557 0.99 25.31 0.88
N PHE A 558 0.56 24.65 1.97
CA PHE A 558 1.41 23.83 2.83
C PHE A 558 0.89 22.39 2.82
N ARG A 559 1.75 21.43 2.45
CA ARG A 559 1.47 19.99 2.51
C ARG A 559 2.40 19.33 3.52
N PRO A 560 1.93 18.49 4.46
CA PRO A 560 2.83 17.75 5.34
C PRO A 560 3.78 16.84 4.54
N THR A 561 5.01 16.69 4.99
CA THR A 561 5.92 15.65 4.47
C THR A 561 5.63 14.30 5.14
N GLU A 562 6.26 13.23 4.64
CA GLU A 562 6.36 11.93 5.28
C GLU A 562 6.92 11.98 6.72
N ASN A 563 7.58 13.06 7.12
CA ASN A 563 8.10 13.23 8.48
C ASN A 563 7.11 13.87 9.45
N CYS A 564 5.96 14.35 8.98
CA CYS A 564 4.86 14.82 9.81
C CYS A 564 4.00 13.63 10.32
N TYR A 565 4.58 12.79 11.18
CA TYR A 565 3.98 11.54 11.67
C TYR A 565 3.51 11.64 13.12
#